data_AF-A0A4Y2UR38-F1
#
_entry.id   AF-A0A4Y2UR38-F1
#
_cell.length_a   1.000
_cell.length_b   1.000
_cell.length_c   1.000
_cell.angle_alpha   90.00
_cell.angle_beta   90.00
_cell.angle_gamma   90.00
#
_symmetry.space_group_name_H-M   'P 1'
#
loop_
_entity.id
_entity.type
_entity.pdbx_description
1 polymer ?
#
loop_
_entity_poly.entity_id
_entity_poly.type
_entity_poly.pdbx_seq_one_letter_code
_entity_poly.pdbx_strand_id
1 'polypeptide(L)'
;MPGKRHPSIILYDLPNTITDQEGQKALRTYTEDGEILRIRFKLKGRKPDTSHWVMEAPGKQFLQLKRCRKVAVNWNMFKIKEFFHVKRCQFCQAFGHTRQNCKYNVPNCGICADRHSTSYCRRNFQLCNNCEESNRSSFTNHNIRHRATDLSCPC
;
A
#
# COMPACT_ATOMS: atom_id res chain seq x y z
N MET A 1 -11.98 9.61 14.98
CA MET A 1 -11.95 8.92 13.67
C MET A 1 -10.88 9.60 12.81
N PRO A 2 -10.07 8.88 12.01
CA PRO A 2 -9.19 9.56 11.05
C PRO A 2 -10.06 10.33 10.04
N GLY A 3 -9.77 11.60 9.80
CA GLY A 3 -10.52 12.44 8.85
C GLY A 3 -10.58 11.84 7.45
N LYS A 4 -11.58 12.25 6.65
CA LYS A 4 -11.77 11.82 5.26
C LYS A 4 -10.43 11.91 4.51
N ARG A 5 -9.82 10.76 4.21
CA ARG A 5 -8.61 10.70 3.39
C ARG A 5 -9.04 10.56 1.95
N HIS A 6 -8.52 11.43 1.09
CA HIS A 6 -8.68 11.24 -0.35
C HIS A 6 -7.99 9.92 -0.77
N PRO A 7 -8.62 9.15 -1.67
CA PRO A 7 -8.00 7.97 -2.25
C PRO A 7 -6.64 8.31 -2.87
N SER A 8 -5.76 7.33 -2.95
CA SER A 8 -4.47 7.53 -3.59
C SER A 8 -4.13 6.37 -4.48
N ILE A 9 -3.31 6.67 -5.47
CA ILE A 9 -2.78 5.73 -6.43
C ILE A 9 -1.27 5.73 -6.34
N ILE A 10 -0.67 4.58 -6.62
CA ILE A 10 0.76 4.39 -6.71
C ILE A 10 1.11 3.95 -8.12
N LEU A 11 2.03 4.68 -8.74
CA LEU A 11 2.63 4.36 -10.02
C LEU A 11 4.04 3.82 -9.79
N TYR A 12 4.30 2.58 -10.18
CA TYR A 12 5.53 1.87 -9.81
C TYR A 12 6.65 2.07 -10.82
N ASP A 13 7.85 2.34 -10.29
CA ASP A 13 9.15 2.14 -10.96
C ASP A 13 9.39 3.09 -12.13
N LEU A 14 8.98 4.36 -11.99
CA LEU A 14 9.30 5.40 -12.96
C LEU A 14 10.79 5.74 -12.88
N PRO A 15 11.52 5.77 -14.01
CA PRO A 15 12.84 6.36 -14.07
C PRO A 15 12.86 7.75 -13.45
N ASN A 16 13.89 8.05 -12.65
CA ASN A 16 14.05 9.35 -12.00
C ASN A 16 14.31 10.49 -13.00
N THR A 17 14.61 10.15 -14.27
CA THR A 17 14.68 11.09 -15.38
C THR A 17 13.31 11.59 -15.84
N ILE A 18 12.22 10.88 -15.53
CA ILE A 18 10.86 11.33 -15.85
C ILE A 18 10.50 12.50 -14.92
N THR A 19 10.19 13.62 -15.54
CA THR A 19 9.73 14.84 -14.87
C THR A 19 8.29 14.71 -14.41
N ASP A 20 7.92 15.50 -13.39
CA ASP A 20 6.54 15.57 -12.91
C ASP A 20 5.57 15.94 -14.05
N GLN A 21 5.98 16.83 -14.96
CA GLN A 21 5.17 17.22 -16.11
C GLN A 21 4.89 16.06 -17.07
N GLU A 22 5.89 15.25 -17.41
CA GLU A 22 5.73 14.09 -18.27
C GLU A 22 4.83 13.02 -17.63
N GLY A 23 5.02 12.75 -16.34
CA GLY A 23 4.18 11.84 -15.57
C GLY A 23 2.72 12.31 -15.52
N GLN A 24 2.49 13.59 -15.28
CA GLN A 24 1.14 14.18 -15.26
C GLN A 24 0.50 14.15 -16.65
N LYS A 25 1.24 14.51 -17.70
CA LYS A 25 0.75 14.46 -19.09
C LYS A 25 0.28 13.06 -19.47
N ALA A 26 1.02 12.03 -19.07
CA ALA A 26 0.63 10.65 -19.28
C ALA A 26 -0.64 10.27 -18.51
N LEU A 27 -0.77 10.66 -17.24
CA LEU A 27 -1.95 10.33 -16.44
C LEU A 27 -3.23 10.99 -16.99
N ARG A 28 -3.11 12.22 -17.52
CA ARG A 28 -4.23 12.95 -18.12
C ARG A 28 -4.88 12.23 -19.30
N THR A 29 -4.14 11.39 -20.04
CA THR A 29 -4.74 10.62 -21.15
C THR A 29 -5.67 9.50 -20.66
N TYR A 30 -5.68 9.21 -19.36
CA TYR A 30 -6.52 8.18 -18.74
C TYR A 30 -7.62 8.76 -17.85
N THR A 31 -7.73 10.09 -17.76
CA THR A 31 -8.72 10.80 -16.93
C THR A 31 -9.52 11.78 -17.79
N GLU A 32 -10.84 11.79 -17.65
CA GLU A 32 -11.73 12.60 -18.50
C GLU A 32 -11.62 14.12 -18.27
N ASP A 33 -11.32 14.54 -17.05
CA ASP A 33 -11.23 15.96 -16.65
C ASP A 33 -9.83 16.55 -16.83
N GLY A 34 -8.81 15.71 -17.05
CA GLY A 34 -7.44 16.12 -17.33
C GLY A 34 -6.79 16.93 -16.20
N GLU A 35 -7.31 16.84 -14.97
CA GLU A 35 -6.76 17.55 -13.82
C GLU A 35 -5.38 16.99 -13.43
N ILE A 36 -4.58 17.86 -12.80
CA ILE A 36 -3.28 17.48 -12.24
C ILE A 36 -3.52 16.73 -10.92
N LEU A 37 -2.99 15.51 -10.83
CA LEU A 37 -3.01 14.78 -9.58
C LEU A 37 -1.94 15.31 -8.64
N ARG A 38 -2.28 15.57 -7.38
CA ARG A 38 -1.31 16.02 -6.40
C ARG A 38 -0.35 14.87 -6.05
N ILE A 39 0.93 15.01 -6.38
CA ILE A 39 1.98 14.09 -5.91
C ILE A 39 2.15 14.32 -4.40
N ARG A 40 1.97 13.26 -3.60
CA ARG A 40 2.16 13.32 -2.14
C ARG A 40 3.61 13.11 -1.76
N PHE A 41 4.21 12.05 -2.29
CA PHE A 41 5.60 11.68 -2.05
C PHE A 41 6.04 10.63 -3.08
N LYS A 42 7.36 10.47 -3.20
CA LYS A 42 8.00 9.44 -4.02
C LYS A 42 8.70 8.46 -3.08
N LEU A 43 8.51 7.15 -3.30
CA LEU A 43 9.21 6.08 -2.61
C LEU A 43 10.33 5.56 -3.50
N LYS A 44 11.41 5.04 -2.91
CA LYS A 44 12.45 4.34 -3.68
C LYS A 44 11.85 3.18 -4.48
N GLY A 45 12.19 3.10 -5.76
CA GLY A 45 11.78 2.02 -6.64
C GLY A 45 12.53 0.71 -6.38
N ARG A 46 12.12 -0.35 -7.08
CA ARG A 46 12.74 -1.68 -6.99
C ARG A 46 14.01 -1.78 -7.83
N LYS A 47 14.09 -0.96 -8.88
CA LYS A 47 15.22 -0.89 -9.80
C LYS A 47 16.12 0.29 -9.42
N PRO A 48 17.42 0.25 -9.79
CA PRO A 48 18.27 1.42 -9.72
C PRO A 48 17.63 2.60 -10.45
N ASP A 49 17.80 3.80 -9.90
CA ASP A 49 17.36 5.06 -10.50
C ASP A 49 15.86 5.15 -10.86
N THR A 50 15.02 4.42 -10.13
CA THR A 50 13.56 4.54 -10.23
C THR A 50 12.90 4.95 -8.91
N SER A 51 11.71 5.51 -9.04
CA SER A 51 10.83 5.88 -7.93
C SER A 51 9.41 5.35 -8.12
N HIS A 52 8.74 5.00 -7.03
CA HIS A 52 7.29 4.83 -7.02
C HIS A 52 6.63 6.15 -6.66
N TRP A 53 5.68 6.62 -7.47
CA TRP A 53 5.01 7.90 -7.24
C TRP A 53 3.67 7.67 -6.58
N VAL A 54 3.45 8.25 -5.40
CA VAL A 54 2.16 8.20 -4.71
C VAL A 54 1.45 9.53 -4.92
N MET A 55 0.25 9.44 -5.50
CA MET A 55 -0.56 10.60 -5.90
C MET A 55 -1.93 10.52 -5.27
N GLU A 56 -2.42 11.67 -4.82
CA GLU A 56 -3.80 11.84 -4.39
C GLU A 56 -4.70 11.94 -5.62
N ALA A 57 -5.77 11.14 -5.65
CA ALA A 57 -6.71 11.11 -6.76
C ALA A 57 -8.14 11.30 -6.25
N PRO A 58 -8.81 12.41 -6.61
CA PRO A 58 -10.26 12.58 -6.49
C PRO A 58 -11.05 11.37 -7.01
N GLY A 59 -12.25 11.15 -6.46
CA GLY A 59 -13.02 9.90 -6.64
C GLY A 59 -13.21 9.47 -8.10
N LYS A 60 -13.49 10.41 -9.03
CA LYS A 60 -13.68 10.11 -10.46
C LYS A 60 -12.38 9.61 -11.12
N GLN A 61 -11.31 10.39 -11.00
CA GLN A 61 -9.98 10.06 -11.55
C GLN A 61 -9.42 8.77 -10.92
N PHE A 62 -9.65 8.59 -9.61
CA PHE A 62 -9.26 7.37 -8.91
C PHE A 62 -9.92 6.13 -9.51
N LEU A 63 -11.23 6.16 -9.77
CA LEU A 63 -11.96 5.04 -10.36
C LEU A 63 -11.47 4.73 -11.78
N GLN A 64 -11.19 5.75 -12.59
CA GLN A 64 -10.64 5.60 -13.94
C GLN A 64 -9.24 4.96 -13.90
N LEU A 65 -8.32 5.54 -13.12
CA LEU A 65 -6.95 5.07 -13.02
C LEU A 65 -6.82 3.70 -12.34
N LYS A 66 -7.69 3.39 -11.38
CA LYS A 66 -7.75 2.06 -10.75
C LYS A 66 -8.14 0.96 -11.75
N ARG A 67 -8.94 1.27 -12.77
CA ARG A 67 -9.30 0.33 -13.85
C ARG A 67 -8.14 0.14 -14.84
N CYS A 68 -7.40 1.20 -15.12
CA CYS A 68 -6.21 1.18 -15.96
C CYS A 68 -5.08 0.44 -15.23
N ARG A 69 -4.98 -0.89 -15.29
CA ARG A 69 -3.93 -1.66 -14.57
C ARG A 69 -2.48 -1.19 -14.86
N LYS A 70 -2.28 -0.52 -16.00
CA LYS A 70 -1.03 0.12 -16.42
C LYS A 70 -1.31 1.43 -17.15
N VAL A 71 -0.36 2.35 -17.11
CA VAL A 71 -0.36 3.61 -17.86
C VAL A 71 0.93 3.75 -18.67
N ALA A 72 0.84 4.34 -19.85
CA ALA A 72 2.00 4.61 -20.71
C ALA A 72 2.63 5.96 -20.35
N VAL A 73 3.92 5.99 -20.01
CA VAL A 73 4.70 7.23 -19.82
C VAL A 73 5.94 7.14 -20.71
N ASN A 74 6.18 8.13 -21.56
CA ASN A 74 7.29 8.14 -22.53
C ASN A 74 7.49 6.78 -23.22
N TRP A 75 6.41 6.26 -23.82
CA TRP A 75 6.37 4.96 -24.54
C TRP A 75 6.60 3.70 -23.71
N ASN A 76 6.72 3.82 -22.39
CA ASN A 76 6.93 2.70 -21.47
C ASN A 76 5.68 2.45 -20.61
N MET A 77 5.33 1.18 -20.39
CA MET A 77 4.15 0.80 -19.62
C MET A 77 4.47 0.60 -18.14
N PHE A 78 3.87 1.42 -17.28
CA PHE A 78 4.07 1.39 -15.83
C PHE A 78 2.84 0.86 -15.10
N LYS A 79 3.07 0.06 -14.07
CA LYS A 79 2.01 -0.52 -13.26
C LYS A 79 1.44 0.56 -12.35
N ILE A 80 0.12 0.64 -12.28
CA ILE A 80 -0.58 1.53 -11.36
C ILE A 80 -1.55 0.72 -10.50
N LYS A 81 -1.70 1.12 -9.23
CA LYS A 81 -2.61 0.49 -8.27
C LYS A 81 -3.17 1.54 -7.31
N GLU A 82 -4.23 1.18 -6.61
CA GLU A 82 -4.61 1.86 -5.36
C GLU A 82 -3.48 1.78 -4.33
N PHE A 83 -3.26 2.88 -3.62
CA PHE A 83 -2.32 3.01 -2.53
C PHE A 83 -3.08 3.18 -1.21
N PHE A 84 -2.91 2.21 -0.31
CA PHE A 84 -3.51 2.25 1.01
C PHE A 84 -2.60 2.98 1.99
N HIS A 85 -3.09 4.05 2.61
CA HIS A 85 -2.37 4.83 3.65
C HIS A 85 -2.35 4.14 5.02
N VAL A 86 -2.50 2.82 5.05
CA VAL A 86 -2.63 2.05 6.28
C VAL A 86 -1.24 1.65 6.76
N LYS A 87 -0.81 2.27 7.85
CA LYS A 87 0.45 1.90 8.51
C LYS A 87 0.22 0.65 9.34
N ARG A 88 1.15 -0.30 9.25
CA ARG A 88 1.20 -1.47 10.12
C ARG A 88 2.14 -1.18 11.28
N CYS A 89 1.67 -1.39 12.50
CA CYS A 89 2.50 -1.28 13.69
C CYS A 89 3.59 -2.37 13.65
N GLN A 90 4.86 -1.98 13.71
CA GLN A 90 5.98 -2.93 13.69
C GLN A 90 6.09 -3.76 14.97
N PHE A 91 5.35 -3.41 16.03
CA PHE A 91 5.37 -4.09 17.32
C PHE A 91 4.25 -5.14 17.45
N CYS A 92 2.98 -4.73 17.33
CA CYS A 92 1.83 -5.64 17.44
C CYS A 92 1.28 -6.14 16.10
N GLN A 93 1.89 -5.76 14.97
CA GLN A 93 1.47 -6.10 13.60
C GLN A 93 0.09 -5.57 13.17
N ALA A 94 -0.70 -4.95 14.06
CA ALA A 94 -2.01 -4.39 13.72
C ALA A 94 -1.91 -3.11 12.88
N PHE A 95 -2.97 -2.85 12.12
CA PHE A 95 -3.07 -1.68 11.26
C PHE A 95 -3.54 -0.42 12.03
N GLY A 96 -3.32 0.75 11.43
CA GLY A 96 -3.90 2.02 11.87
C GLY A 96 -3.06 2.82 12.88
N HIS A 97 -1.97 2.27 13.39
CA HIS A 97 -1.07 2.98 14.32
C HIS A 97 0.41 2.62 14.13
N THR A 98 1.29 3.44 14.69
CA THR A 98 2.75 3.21 14.74
C THR A 98 3.14 2.63 16.09
N ARG A 99 4.39 2.14 16.22
CA ARG A 99 4.92 1.62 17.49
C ARG A 99 4.80 2.62 18.65
N GLN A 100 5.02 3.91 18.38
CA GLN A 100 4.91 4.98 19.38
C GLN A 100 3.52 5.07 20.01
N ASN A 101 2.47 4.71 19.26
CA ASN A 101 1.08 4.75 19.70
C ASN A 101 0.52 3.35 19.98
N CYS A 102 1.40 2.34 20.15
CA CYS A 102 0.97 0.98 20.40
C CYS A 102 0.59 0.80 21.86
N LYS A 103 -0.58 0.20 22.11
CA LYS A 103 -1.10 -0.06 23.47
C LYS A 103 -0.68 -1.41 24.04
N TYR A 104 -0.03 -2.25 23.24
CA TYR A 104 0.42 -3.57 23.68
C TYR A 104 1.82 -3.48 24.29
N ASN A 105 2.03 -4.22 25.37
CA ASN A 105 3.33 -4.31 26.05
C ASN A 105 4.17 -5.52 25.59
N VAL A 106 3.53 -6.46 24.88
CA VAL A 106 4.18 -7.64 24.29
C VAL A 106 3.96 -7.61 22.78
N PRO A 107 4.99 -7.83 21.95
CA PRO A 107 4.84 -7.81 20.50
C PRO A 107 4.05 -9.03 20.02
N ASN A 108 3.37 -8.87 18.88
CA ASN A 108 2.85 -10.01 18.13
C ASN A 108 3.84 -10.37 17.03
N CYS A 109 4.03 -11.66 16.81
CA CYS A 109 4.90 -12.19 15.78
C CYS A 109 4.28 -11.98 14.40
N GLY A 110 5.05 -11.36 13.50
CA GLY A 110 4.62 -11.14 12.11
C GLY A 110 4.58 -12.42 11.26
N ILE A 111 5.07 -13.55 11.77
CA ILE A 111 5.09 -14.85 11.09
C ILE A 111 3.94 -15.73 11.56
N CYS A 112 3.73 -15.88 12.87
CA CYS A 112 2.83 -16.88 13.43
C CYS A 112 1.74 -16.32 14.35
N ALA A 113 1.55 -14.99 14.39
CA ALA A 113 0.58 -14.26 15.22
C ALA A 113 0.72 -14.37 16.76
N ASP A 114 1.51 -15.31 17.28
CA ASP A 114 1.78 -15.48 18.72
C ASP A 114 2.45 -14.25 19.38
N ARG A 115 2.39 -14.17 20.71
CA ARG A 115 2.97 -13.08 21.52
C ARG A 115 4.48 -13.22 21.74
N HIS A 116 5.28 -12.90 20.73
CA HIS A 116 6.74 -12.76 20.82
C HIS A 116 7.29 -11.89 19.69
N SER A 117 8.54 -11.45 19.81
CA SER A 117 9.22 -10.74 18.72
C SER A 117 9.43 -11.69 17.54
N THR A 118 9.10 -11.23 16.33
CA THR A 118 9.31 -11.99 15.08
C THR A 118 10.73 -12.53 14.93
N SER A 119 11.74 -11.83 15.47
CA SER A 119 13.15 -12.26 15.46
C SER A 119 13.42 -13.57 16.19
N TYR A 120 12.57 -13.95 17.16
CA TYR A 120 12.70 -15.17 17.95
C TYR A 120 11.70 -16.26 17.53
N CYS A 121 11.00 -16.08 16.40
CA CYS A 121 10.01 -17.04 15.94
C CYS A 121 10.68 -18.33 15.47
N ARG A 122 10.25 -19.46 16.02
CA ARG A 122 10.71 -20.81 15.64
C ARG A 122 9.60 -21.67 15.02
N ARG A 123 8.44 -21.08 14.72
CA ARG A 123 7.32 -21.81 14.12
C ARG A 123 7.62 -22.09 12.64
N ASN A 124 7.23 -23.26 12.18
CA ASN A 124 7.32 -23.69 10.78
C ASN A 124 6.04 -23.40 9.97
N PHE A 125 5.04 -22.77 10.59
CA PHE A 125 3.81 -22.34 9.94
C PHE A 125 3.71 -20.81 9.92
N GLN A 126 2.81 -20.31 9.08
CA GLN A 126 2.53 -18.88 8.95
C GLN A 126 1.07 -18.60 9.27
N LEU A 127 0.84 -17.54 10.05
CA LEU A 127 -0.47 -17.08 10.45
C LEU A 127 -0.50 -15.55 10.53
N CYS A 128 -1.49 -14.96 9.86
CA CYS A 128 -1.68 -13.52 9.82
C CYS A 128 -2.72 -13.08 10.86
N ASN A 129 -2.25 -12.46 11.94
CA ASN A 129 -3.10 -11.89 12.99
C ASN A 129 -4.20 -10.95 12.44
N ASN A 130 -3.87 -10.16 11.41
CA ASN A 130 -4.82 -9.18 10.86
C ASN A 130 -5.94 -9.83 10.06
N CYS A 131 -5.64 -10.88 9.29
CA CYS A 131 -6.66 -11.60 8.52
C CYS A 131 -7.52 -12.47 9.44
N GLU A 132 -6.93 -13.07 10.47
CA GLU A 132 -7.66 -13.79 11.51
C GLU A 132 -8.64 -12.86 12.24
N GLU A 133 -8.16 -11.69 12.70
CA GLU A 133 -8.99 -10.69 13.37
C GLU A 133 -10.08 -10.14 12.44
N SER A 134 -9.78 -9.91 11.15
CA SER A 134 -10.76 -9.47 10.17
C SER A 134 -11.87 -10.51 9.93
N ASN A 135 -11.50 -11.78 9.79
CA ASN A 135 -12.47 -12.86 9.62
C ASN A 135 -13.37 -12.98 10.86
N ARG A 136 -12.80 -12.81 12.05
CA ARG A 136 -13.53 -12.88 13.33
C ARG A 136 -14.46 -11.69 13.56
N SER A 137 -13.96 -10.47 13.36
CA SER A 137 -14.62 -9.24 13.80
C SER A 137 -15.41 -8.55 12.69
N SER A 138 -15.13 -8.87 11.42
CA SER A 138 -15.77 -8.25 10.25
C SER A 138 -16.37 -9.29 9.29
N PHE A 139 -16.42 -10.57 9.68
CA PHE A 139 -17.01 -11.67 8.90
C PHE A 139 -16.48 -11.75 7.46
N THR A 140 -15.20 -11.45 7.28
CA THR A 140 -14.51 -11.62 5.99
C THR A 140 -14.03 -13.08 5.82
N ASN A 141 -13.55 -13.42 4.62
CA ASN A 141 -13.04 -14.76 4.29
C ASN A 141 -11.62 -14.68 3.72
N HIS A 142 -10.74 -13.92 4.38
CA HIS A 142 -9.36 -13.79 3.96
C HIS A 142 -8.56 -15.05 4.29
N ASN A 143 -7.64 -15.43 3.40
CA ASN A 143 -6.67 -16.48 3.71
C ASN A 143 -5.79 -16.01 4.88
N ILE A 144 -5.70 -16.82 5.94
CA ILE A 144 -4.91 -16.51 7.14
C ILE A 144 -3.50 -17.10 7.11
N ARG A 145 -3.21 -18.05 6.20
CA ARG A 145 -1.96 -18.83 6.15
C ARG A 145 -0.85 -18.10 5.39
N HIS A 146 -0.46 -16.94 5.88
CA HIS A 146 0.59 -16.11 5.33
C HIS A 146 1.15 -15.17 6.41
N ARG A 147 2.23 -14.44 6.12
CA ARG A 147 2.82 -13.48 7.08
C ARG A 147 2.03 -12.19 7.09
N ALA A 148 1.97 -11.51 8.24
CA ALA A 148 1.35 -10.18 8.35
C ALA A 148 2.07 -9.10 7.49
N THR A 149 3.26 -9.41 6.97
CA THR A 149 4.07 -8.54 6.11
C THR A 149 3.92 -8.83 4.62
N ASP A 150 3.17 -9.86 4.24
CA ASP A 150 3.07 -10.26 2.83
C ASP A 150 2.32 -9.21 2.01
N LEU A 151 2.78 -9.00 0.78
CA LEU A 151 2.21 -8.03 -0.16
C LEU A 151 0.76 -8.36 -0.57
N SER A 152 0.35 -9.61 -0.36
CA SER A 152 -1.03 -10.07 -0.59
C SER A 152 -1.93 -9.89 0.64
N CYS A 153 -1.39 -9.50 1.79
CA CYS A 153 -2.19 -9.23 2.99
C CYS A 153 -3.15 -8.06 2.70
N PRO A 154 -4.47 -8.25 2.81
CA PRO A 154 -5.41 -7.15 2.78
C PRO A 154 -5.12 -6.21 3.96
N CYS A 155 -5.17 -4.90 3.70
CA CYS A 155 -4.89 -3.84 4.66
C CYS A 155 -6.06 -2.87 4.78
#